data_AF-A0A957SRD7-F1
#
_entry.id   AF-A0A957SRD7-F1
#
_cell.length_a   1.000
_cell.length_b   1.000
_cell.length_c   1.000
_cell.angle_alpha   90.00
_cell.angle_beta   90.00
_cell.angle_gamma   90.00
#
_symmetry.space_group_name_H-M   'P 1'
#
loop_
_entity.id
_entity.type
_entity.pdbx_description
1 polymer ?
#
loop_
_entity_poly.entity_id
_entity_poly.type
_entity_poly.pdbx_seq_one_letter_code
_entity_poly.pdbx_strand_id
1 'polypeptide(L)'
;MSCVETDTQCSIALRLFGYPKLYQKGTPLHTTLPKKAMALLAYVAVTDEPIGRETAETLLWPDAPAKTAKSSLRNLLSKLRKEHPDLLTITTRTIALQPAFMHQIDVVAFQHGIAAI
;
A
#
# COMPACT_ATOMS: atom_id res chain seq x y z
N MET A 1 -29.64 -25.01 -0.61
CA MET A 1 -30.56 -23.86 -0.46
C MET A 1 -30.11 -23.13 0.80
N SER A 2 -29.36 -22.04 0.79
CA SER A 2 -29.05 -21.04 -0.24
C SER A 2 -27.55 -20.77 -0.24
N CYS A 3 -26.95 -20.83 -1.43
CA CYS A 3 -25.66 -20.22 -1.69
C CYS A 3 -25.89 -18.71 -1.80
N VAL A 4 -25.23 -17.92 -0.96
CA VAL A 4 -25.26 -16.46 -1.05
C VAL A 4 -24.18 -16.04 -2.05
N GLU A 5 -24.62 -15.54 -3.20
CA GLU A 5 -23.79 -14.86 -4.19
C GLU A 5 -23.48 -13.44 -3.71
N THR A 6 -22.21 -13.13 -3.41
CA THR A 6 -21.57 -11.87 -3.80
C THR A 6 -20.04 -11.98 -3.69
N ASP A 7 -19.39 -11.98 -4.86
CA ASP A 7 -18.01 -11.60 -5.17
C ASP A 7 -16.81 -12.14 -4.37
N THR A 8 -16.07 -13.04 -5.04
CA THR A 8 -14.60 -13.09 -5.17
C THR A 8 -13.76 -12.44 -4.06
N GLN A 9 -13.51 -13.23 -3.02
CA GLN A 9 -12.66 -12.99 -1.87
C GLN A 9 -11.18 -12.70 -2.25
N CYS A 10 -10.86 -11.49 -2.72
CA CYS A 10 -9.49 -10.96 -2.70
C CYS A 10 -9.32 -10.10 -1.44
N SER A 11 -9.26 -10.75 -0.28
CA SER A 11 -9.15 -10.04 1.01
C SER A 11 -7.73 -9.53 1.24
N ILE A 12 -7.44 -8.31 0.78
CA ILE A 12 -6.19 -7.61 1.09
C ILE A 12 -6.51 -6.60 2.18
N ALA A 13 -5.95 -6.76 3.38
CA ALA A 13 -6.23 -5.87 4.51
C ALA A 13 -4.96 -5.21 5.04
N LEU A 14 -5.02 -3.90 5.27
CA LEU A 14 -3.96 -3.11 5.92
C LEU A 14 -4.43 -2.63 7.28
N ARG A 15 -3.65 -2.95 8.31
CA ARG A 15 -3.88 -2.48 9.67
C ARG A 15 -2.73 -1.57 10.08
N LEU A 16 -3.03 -0.31 10.33
CA LEU A 16 -2.08 0.72 10.75
C LEU A 16 -2.31 1.17 12.19
N PHE A 17 -3.41 0.76 12.83
CA PHE A 17 -3.59 0.95 14.26
C PHE A 17 -2.68 0.00 15.06
N GLY A 18 -1.52 0.52 15.44
CA GLY A 18 -0.45 -0.23 16.10
C GLY A 18 0.70 -0.54 15.14
N TYR A 19 1.29 -1.73 15.25
CA TYR A 19 2.33 -2.13 14.31
C TYR A 19 1.74 -2.40 12.92
N PRO A 20 2.29 -1.83 11.83
CA PRO A 20 1.76 -2.03 10.48
C PRO A 20 1.71 -3.50 10.07
N LYS A 21 0.50 -3.98 9.74
CA LYS A 21 0.27 -5.36 9.28
C LYS A 21 -0.47 -5.35 7.96
N LEU A 22 0.07 -6.07 7.00
CA LEU A 22 -0.56 -6.34 5.71
C LEU A 22 -0.91 -7.81 5.61
N TYR A 23 -2.11 -8.08 5.11
CA TYR A 23 -2.63 -9.41 4.81
C TYR A 23 -3.07 -9.44 3.35
N GLN A 24 -2.82 -10.54 2.65
CA GLN A 24 -3.37 -10.80 1.32
C GLN A 24 -3.92 -12.23 1.31
N LYS A 25 -5.23 -12.36 1.05
CA LYS A 25 -5.96 -13.64 1.07
C LYS A 25 -5.75 -14.40 2.40
N GLY A 26 -5.73 -13.67 3.51
CA GLY A 26 -5.48 -14.22 4.86
C GLY A 26 -4.00 -14.46 5.21
N THR A 27 -3.08 -14.42 4.24
CA THR A 27 -1.65 -14.62 4.49
C THR A 27 -0.99 -13.31 4.96
N PRO A 28 -0.23 -13.30 6.07
CA PRO A 28 0.49 -12.12 6.52
C PRO A 28 1.66 -11.81 5.56
N LEU A 29 1.58 -10.70 4.83
CA LEU A 29 2.65 -10.24 3.93
C LEU A 29 3.68 -9.33 4.62
N HIS A 30 3.32 -8.75 5.76
CA HIS A 30 4.20 -7.83 6.49
C HIS A 30 5.50 -8.47 7.01
N THR A 31 5.57 -9.80 7.06
CA THR A 31 6.77 -10.55 7.47
C THR A 31 7.75 -10.78 6.32
N THR A 32 7.27 -10.78 5.07
CA THR A 32 8.07 -11.05 3.87
C THR A 32 8.37 -9.78 3.06
N LEU A 33 7.53 -8.75 3.19
CA LEU A 33 7.71 -7.49 2.49
C LEU A 33 8.88 -6.67 3.05
N PRO A 34 9.63 -5.96 2.18
CA PRO A 34 10.63 -5.00 2.63
C PRO A 34 9.99 -3.91 3.51
N LYS A 35 10.68 -3.50 4.59
CA LYS A 35 10.20 -2.43 5.47
C LYS A 35 9.84 -1.14 4.72
N LYS A 36 10.58 -0.80 3.66
CA LYS A 36 10.31 0.37 2.80
C LYS A 36 9.05 0.20 1.93
N ALA A 37 8.68 -1.03 1.54
CA ALA A 37 7.40 -1.28 0.89
C ALA A 37 6.25 -1.03 1.86
N MET A 38 6.36 -1.53 3.10
CA MET A 38 5.35 -1.28 4.13
C MET A 38 5.20 0.22 4.44
N ALA A 39 6.32 0.94 4.58
CA ALA A 39 6.30 2.38 4.80
C ALA A 39 5.62 3.15 3.65
N LEU A 40 5.90 2.75 2.40
CA LEU A 40 5.24 3.34 1.23
C LEU A 40 3.74 3.10 1.27
N LEU A 41 3.31 1.85 1.49
CA LEU A 41 1.89 1.48 1.57
C LEU A 41 1.17 2.23 2.70
N ALA A 42 1.77 2.31 3.87
CA ALA A 42 1.22 3.05 5.00
C ALA A 42 1.09 4.55 4.69
N TYR A 43 2.10 5.14 4.03
CA TYR A 43 2.06 6.55 3.66
C TYR A 43 0.90 6.84 2.70
N VAL A 44 0.83 6.13 1.57
CA VAL A 44 -0.22 6.38 0.58
C VAL A 44 -1.61 6.01 1.08
N ALA A 45 -1.71 5.12 2.07
CA ALA A 45 -2.95 4.79 2.77
C ALA A 45 -3.47 5.90 3.67
N VAL A 46 -2.56 6.58 4.37
CA VAL A 46 -2.92 7.63 5.33
C VAL A 46 -3.19 8.95 4.61
N THR A 47 -2.44 9.26 3.55
CA THR A 47 -2.62 10.49 2.79
C THR A 47 -3.78 10.42 1.80
N ASP A 48 -4.23 9.22 1.44
CA ASP A 48 -5.23 8.96 0.40
C ASP A 48 -4.95 9.70 -0.93
N GLU A 49 -3.68 9.92 -1.22
CA GLU A 49 -3.21 10.73 -2.35
C GLU A 49 -2.07 10.03 -3.09
N PRO A 50 -1.99 10.15 -4.44
CA PRO A 50 -0.85 9.69 -5.20
C PRO A 50 0.43 10.42 -4.79
N ILE A 51 1.45 9.69 -4.35
CA ILE A 51 2.77 10.25 -4.05
C ILE A 51 3.62 10.34 -5.33
N GLY A 52 4.28 11.47 -5.54
CA GLY A 52 5.29 11.63 -6.59
C GLY A 52 6.51 10.74 -6.35
N ARG A 53 7.14 10.24 -7.42
CA ARG A 53 8.29 9.31 -7.28
C ARG A 53 9.49 9.95 -6.56
N GLU A 54 9.79 11.21 -6.83
CA GLU A 54 10.90 11.92 -6.15
C GLU A 54 10.59 12.17 -4.66
N THR A 55 9.32 12.44 -4.34
CA THR A 55 8.85 12.53 -2.95
C THR A 55 8.98 11.18 -2.26
N ALA A 56 8.58 10.09 -2.92
CA ALA A 56 8.72 8.73 -2.38
C ALA A 56 10.19 8.33 -2.18
N GLU A 57 11.09 8.74 -3.09
CA GLU A 57 12.54 8.54 -2.94
C GLU A 57 13.07 9.21 -1.67
N THR A 58 12.73 10.49 -1.49
CA THR A 58 13.19 11.30 -0.35
C THR A 58 12.60 10.79 0.97
N LEU A 59 11.32 10.42 0.97
CA LEU A 59 10.62 9.87 2.14
C LEU A 59 11.22 8.52 2.57
N LEU A 60 11.48 7.64 1.61
CA LEU A 60 11.91 6.27 1.91
C LEU A 60 13.43 6.15 2.08
N TRP A 61 14.23 7.00 1.44
CA TRP A 61 15.69 6.97 1.55
C TRP A 61 16.27 8.38 1.74
N PRO A 62 15.99 9.04 2.89
CA PRO A 62 16.41 10.41 3.13
C PRO A 62 17.93 10.61 3.08
N ASP A 63 18.70 9.60 3.53
CA ASP A 63 20.16 9.69 3.64
C ASP A 63 20.90 9.13 2.41
N ALA A 64 20.18 8.62 1.40
CA ALA A 64 20.82 8.01 0.23
C ALA A 64 21.09 9.05 -0.88
N PRO A 65 22.20 8.91 -1.62
CA PRO A 65 22.40 9.71 -2.83
C PRO A 65 21.24 9.53 -3.82
N ALA A 66 20.83 10.61 -4.50
CA ALA A 66 19.66 10.62 -5.38
C ALA A 66 19.64 9.47 -6.40
N LYS A 67 20.79 9.15 -7.01
CA LYS A 67 20.92 8.03 -7.95
C LYS A 67 20.61 6.67 -7.30
N THR A 68 21.03 6.48 -6.06
CA THR A 68 20.77 5.27 -5.27
C THR A 68 19.30 5.20 -4.88
N ALA A 69 18.70 6.29 -4.39
CA ALA A 69 17.28 6.35 -4.04
C ALA A 69 16.39 6.02 -5.26
N LYS A 70 16.65 6.63 -6.42
CA LYS A 70 15.98 6.36 -7.71
C LYS A 70 16.04 4.89 -8.10
N SER A 71 17.23 4.28 -8.03
CA SER A 71 17.41 2.87 -8.39
C SER A 71 16.69 1.94 -7.41
N SER A 72 16.78 2.22 -6.10
CA SER A 72 16.11 1.46 -5.04
C SER A 72 14.60 1.53 -5.14
N LEU A 73 14.02 2.73 -5.38
CA LEU A 73 12.58 2.88 -5.58
C LEU A 73 12.12 2.08 -6.80
N ARG A 74 12.82 2.19 -7.93
CA ARG A 74 12.49 1.43 -9.14
C ARG A 74 12.49 -0.07 -8.90
N ASN A 75 13.51 -0.60 -8.22
CA ASN A 75 13.60 -2.03 -7.91
C ASN A 75 12.48 -2.47 -6.96
N LEU A 76 12.20 -1.67 -5.93
CA LEU A 76 11.10 -1.92 -4.98
C LEU A 76 9.76 -2.00 -5.69
N LEU A 77 9.44 -1.00 -6.52
CA LEU A 77 8.19 -0.94 -7.26
C LEU A 77 8.07 -2.05 -8.31
N SER A 78 9.17 -2.39 -8.99
CA SER A 78 9.19 -3.50 -9.94
C SER A 78 8.89 -4.83 -9.25
N LYS A 79 9.45 -5.05 -8.06
CA LYS A 79 9.18 -6.25 -7.26
C LYS A 79 7.73 -6.29 -6.80
N LEU A 80 7.22 -5.19 -6.23
CA LEU A 80 5.83 -5.09 -5.79
C LEU A 80 4.83 -5.30 -6.92
N ARG A 81 5.06 -4.70 -8.10
CA ARG A 81 4.19 -4.88 -9.27
C ARG A 81 4.15 -6.34 -9.73
N LYS A 82 5.25 -7.07 -9.63
CA LYS A 82 5.34 -8.46 -10.07
C LYS A 82 4.70 -9.43 -9.07
N GLU A 83 4.96 -9.24 -7.78
CA GLU A 83 4.56 -10.18 -6.73
C GLU A 83 3.17 -9.85 -6.15
N HIS A 84 2.80 -8.58 -6.12
CA HIS A 84 1.58 -8.08 -5.49
C HIS A 84 0.94 -6.96 -6.34
N PRO A 85 0.47 -7.27 -7.56
CA PRO A 85 -0.07 -6.26 -8.49
C PRO A 85 -1.29 -5.51 -7.94
N ASP A 86 -2.00 -6.11 -6.99
CA ASP A 86 -3.25 -5.58 -6.42
C ASP A 86 -3.02 -4.52 -5.33
N LEU A 87 -1.78 -4.21 -4.94
CA LEU A 87 -1.48 -3.27 -3.85
C LEU A 87 -1.38 -1.81 -4.31
N LEU A 88 -0.79 -1.57 -5.48
CA LEU A 88 -0.39 -0.24 -5.92
C LEU A 88 -0.72 -0.01 -7.40
N THR A 89 -1.32 1.14 -7.70
CA THR A 89 -1.29 1.72 -9.04
C THR A 89 0.03 2.49 -9.20
N ILE A 90 0.90 2.01 -10.10
CA ILE A 90 2.21 2.61 -10.36
C ILE A 90 2.20 3.23 -11.77
N THR A 91 2.43 4.54 -11.83
CA THR A 91 2.62 5.28 -13.09
C THR A 91 4.09 5.72 -13.25
N THR A 92 4.37 6.39 -14.36
CA THR A 92 5.69 7.00 -14.62
C THR A 92 6.02 8.15 -13.67
N ARG A 93 5.00 8.81 -13.09
CA ARG A 93 5.17 10.01 -12.24
C ARG A 93 4.74 9.81 -10.80
N THR A 94 3.77 8.93 -10.55
CA THR A 94 3.08 8.80 -9.27
C THR A 94 2.93 7.33 -8.86
N ILE A 95 2.74 7.15 -7.56
CA ILE A 95 2.45 5.87 -6.92
C ILE A 95 1.21 6.10 -6.05
N ALA A 96 0.18 5.28 -6.21
CA ALA A 96 -1.04 5.36 -5.41
C ALA A 96 -1.45 3.96 -4.95
N LEU A 97 -2.29 3.88 -3.93
CA LEU A 97 -2.97 2.62 -3.61
C LEU A 97 -3.91 2.22 -4.73
N GLN A 98 -4.08 0.90 -4.88
CA GLN A 98 -5.15 0.39 -5.72
C GLN A 98 -6.52 0.74 -5.10
N PRO A 99 -7.50 1.27 -5.86
CA PRO A 99 -8.81 1.63 -5.31
C PRO A 99 -9.53 0.47 -4.62
N ALA A 100 -9.43 -0.75 -5.17
CA ALA A 100 -10.00 -1.96 -4.58
C ALA A 100 -9.44 -2.30 -3.19
N PHE A 101 -8.27 -1.76 -2.84
CA PHE A 101 -7.61 -1.98 -1.55
C PHE A 101 -8.01 -0.94 -0.50
N MET A 102 -8.47 0.26 -0.89
CA MET A 102 -8.75 1.36 0.04
C MET A 102 -9.82 1.02 1.09
N HIS A 103 -10.86 0.25 0.73
CA HIS A 103 -11.94 -0.13 1.64
C HIS A 103 -11.53 -1.13 2.73
N GLN A 104 -10.33 -1.70 2.64
CA GLN A 104 -9.83 -2.72 3.57
C GLN A 104 -8.72 -2.18 4.49
N ILE A 105 -8.64 -0.86 4.63
CA ILE A 105 -7.66 -0.13 5.46
C ILE A 105 -8.36 0.43 6.70
N ASP A 106 -7.83 0.13 7.89
CA ASP A 106 -8.46 0.55 9.16
C ASP A 106 -8.48 2.07 9.37
N VAL A 107 -7.41 2.78 9.00
CA VAL A 107 -7.36 4.25 9.08
C VAL A 107 -8.39 4.90 8.17
N VAL A 108 -8.53 4.41 6.94
CA VAL A 108 -9.50 4.94 5.96
C VAL A 108 -10.93 4.68 6.46
N ALA A 109 -11.21 3.47 6.97
CA ALA A 109 -12.51 3.17 7.56
C ALA A 109 -12.84 4.07 8.78
N PHE A 110 -11.84 4.35 9.62
CA PHE A 110 -11.98 5.25 10.76
C PHE A 110 -12.25 6.69 10.34
N GLN A 111 -11.47 7.23 9.39
CA GLN A 111 -11.65 8.59 8.85
C GLN A 111 -13.05 8.79 8.26
N HIS A 112 -13.54 7.81 7.49
CA HIS A 112 -14.92 7.86 6.99
C HIS A 112 -15.98 7.81 8.11
N GLY A 113 -15.77 6.98 9.13
CA GLY A 113 -16.69 6.86 10.26
C GLY A 113 -16.81 8.16 11.08
N ILE A 114 -15.72 8.88 11.29
CA ILE A 114 -15.75 10.16 12.03
C ILE A 114 -16.26 11.32 11.18
N ALA A 115 -16.10 11.28 9.85
CA ALA A 115 -16.62 12.32 8.95
C ALA A 115 -18.14 12.25 8.77
N ALA A 116 -18.77 11.12 9.15
CA ALA A 116 -20.21 10.89 9.05
C ALA A 116 -20.98 11.25 10.33
N ILE A 117 -20.30 11.81 11.35
CA ILE A 117 -20.88 12.26 12.63
C ILE A 117 -21.00 13.78 12.62
#